data_AF-A0A9Q8LEE7-F1
#
_entry.id   AF-A0A9Q8LEE7-F1
#
_cell.length_a   1.000
_cell.length_b   1.000
_cell.length_c   1.000
_cell.angle_alpha   90.00
_cell.angle_beta   90.00
_cell.angle_gamma   90.00
#
_symmetry.space_group_name_H-M   'P 1'
#
loop_
_entity.id
_entity.type
_entity.pdbx_description
1 polymer ?
#
loop_
_entity_poly.entity_id
_entity_poly.type
_entity_poly.pdbx_seq_one_letter_code
_entity_poly.pdbx_strand_id
1 'polypeptide(L)'
;MKVKIGDECRKLTGGIGVDVVFDCAGTPAGLDAGMDALRTRGTYVNVAGWEKPMIIPQHYAMMKELTIKFSFAYDSKDFQAVVDDFIAGKVSWCREDDH
;
A
#
# COMPACT_ATOMS: atom_id res chain seq x y z
N MET A 1 11.19 -19.95 -4.99
CA MET A 1 11.39 -19.49 -3.60
C MET A 1 10.27 -18.50 -3.28
N LYS A 2 9.51 -18.68 -2.20
CA LYS A 2 8.41 -17.76 -1.85
C LYS A 2 9.02 -16.52 -1.19
N VAL A 3 8.98 -15.38 -1.87
CA VAL A 3 9.49 -14.10 -1.32
C VAL A 3 8.64 -13.72 -0.10
N LYS A 4 9.28 -13.41 1.02
CA LYS A 4 8.61 -12.87 2.21
C LYS A 4 8.69 -11.36 2.16
N ILE A 5 7.61 -10.73 1.71
CA ILE A 5 7.55 -9.28 1.45
C ILE A 5 7.99 -8.46 2.67
N GLY A 6 7.52 -8.79 3.88
CA GLY A 6 7.92 -8.07 5.08
C GLY A 6 9.41 -8.14 5.39
N ASP A 7 10.09 -9.26 5.07
CA ASP A 7 11.53 -9.39 5.27
C ASP A 7 12.30 -8.46 4.31
N GLU A 8 11.90 -8.41 3.04
CA GLU A 8 12.52 -7.52 2.06
C GLU A 8 12.28 -6.04 2.40
N CYS A 9 11.06 -5.69 2.79
CA CYS A 9 10.73 -4.35 3.29
C CYS A 9 11.61 -3.96 4.48
N ARG A 10 11.78 -4.85 5.46
CA ARG A 10 12.64 -4.60 6.63
C ARG A 10 14.11 -4.44 6.23
N LYS A 11 14.64 -5.23 5.29
CA LYS A 11 16.02 -5.04 4.79
C LYS A 11 16.24 -3.65 4.20
N LEU A 12 15.26 -3.14 3.43
CA LEU A 12 15.34 -1.81 2.79
C LEU A 12 15.08 -0.64 3.76
N THR A 13 14.53 -0.93 4.95
CA THR A 13 14.11 0.09 5.94
C THR A 13 14.88 0.00 7.26
N GLY A 14 16.10 -0.55 7.24
CA GLY A 14 16.94 -0.63 8.44
C GLY A 14 16.38 -1.54 9.54
N GLY A 15 15.58 -2.53 9.15
CA GLY A 15 14.97 -3.52 10.05
C GLY A 15 13.60 -3.12 10.60
N ILE A 16 13.11 -1.92 10.32
CA ILE A 16 11.95 -1.33 11.03
C ILE A 16 10.62 -1.68 10.34
N GLY A 17 10.61 -1.78 9.02
CA GLY A 17 9.39 -1.92 8.21
C GLY A 17 8.95 -0.60 7.58
N VAL A 18 7.95 -0.66 6.71
CA VAL A 18 7.47 0.51 5.96
C VAL A 18 6.50 1.35 6.78
N ASP A 19 6.49 2.67 6.55
CA ASP A 19 5.55 3.62 7.16
C ASP A 19 4.11 3.41 6.67
N VAL A 20 3.96 3.18 5.37
CA VAL A 20 2.66 3.11 4.69
C VAL A 20 2.66 1.96 3.69
N VAL A 21 1.54 1.24 3.63
CA VAL A 21 1.24 0.26 2.59
C VAL A 21 0.02 0.73 1.82
N PHE A 22 0.10 0.71 0.49
CA PHE A 22 -1.06 0.88 -0.40
C PHE A 22 -1.46 -0.47 -0.96
N ASP A 23 -2.65 -0.95 -0.61
CA ASP A 23 -3.21 -2.19 -1.15
C ASP A 23 -4.13 -1.91 -2.33
N CYS A 24 -3.65 -2.34 -3.50
CA CYS A 24 -4.36 -2.25 -4.77
C CYS A 24 -4.79 -3.64 -5.30
N ALA A 25 -4.47 -4.72 -4.58
CA ALA A 25 -4.75 -6.09 -5.01
C ALA A 25 -6.06 -6.62 -4.44
N GLY A 26 -6.42 -6.25 -3.21
CA GLY A 26 -7.67 -6.67 -2.58
C GLY A 26 -7.73 -8.16 -2.29
N THR A 27 -6.59 -8.75 -1.89
CA THR A 27 -6.47 -10.19 -1.62
C THR A 27 -6.06 -10.47 -0.18
N PRO A 28 -6.51 -11.59 0.43
CA PRO A 28 -6.06 -11.97 1.78
C PRO A 28 -4.54 -12.11 1.91
N ALA A 29 -3.86 -12.59 0.87
CA ALA A 29 -2.41 -12.73 0.86
C ALA A 29 -1.70 -11.37 0.82
N GLY A 30 -2.24 -10.40 0.06
CA GLY A 30 -1.73 -9.02 0.03
C GLY A 30 -1.91 -8.30 1.36
N LEU A 31 -3.08 -8.48 1.98
CA LEU A 31 -3.39 -7.94 3.31
C LEU A 31 -2.42 -8.45 4.38
N ASP A 32 -2.22 -9.77 4.45
CA ASP A 32 -1.32 -10.38 5.42
C ASP A 32 0.13 -9.89 5.23
N ALA A 33 0.61 -9.91 3.99
CA ALA A 33 1.97 -9.46 3.66
C ALA A 33 2.17 -7.96 3.92
N GLY A 34 1.18 -7.12 3.59
CA GLY A 34 1.22 -5.68 3.82
C GLY A 34 1.22 -5.33 5.31
N MET A 35 0.35 -5.97 6.09
CA MET A 35 0.31 -5.76 7.55
C MET A 35 1.56 -6.29 8.26
N ASP A 36 2.19 -7.36 7.77
CA ASP A 36 3.50 -7.81 8.24
C ASP A 36 4.62 -6.81 7.90
N ALA A 37 4.60 -6.21 6.71
CA ALA A 37 5.61 -5.26 6.26
C ALA A 37 5.58 -3.92 7.02
N LEU A 38 4.43 -3.52 7.56
CA LEU A 38 4.28 -2.28 8.32
C LEU A 38 5.09 -2.27 9.60
N ARG A 39 5.71 -1.12 9.90
CA ARG A 39 6.27 -0.83 11.22
C ARG A 39 5.19 -0.61 12.28
N THR A 40 5.59 -0.54 13.55
CA THR A 40 4.73 -0.05 14.64
C THR A 40 4.22 1.35 14.32
N ARG A 41 2.92 1.58 14.50
CA ARG A 41 2.16 2.78 14.16
C ARG A 41 2.17 3.11 12.66
N GLY A 42 2.38 2.11 11.82
CA GLY A 42 2.25 2.23 10.37
C GLY A 42 0.80 2.36 9.91
N THR A 43 0.61 2.80 8.66
CA THR A 43 -0.71 2.98 8.05
C THR A 43 -0.93 2.01 6.88
N TYR A 44 -1.99 1.21 6.94
CA TYR A 44 -2.50 0.43 5.82
C TYR A 44 -3.56 1.24 5.08
N VAL A 45 -3.38 1.49 3.79
CA VAL A 45 -4.32 2.21 2.93
C VAL A 45 -4.90 1.24 1.91
N ASN A 46 -6.15 0.84 2.10
CA ASN A 46 -6.86 0.02 1.12
C ASN A 46 -7.43 0.91 0.01
N VAL A 47 -7.01 0.64 -1.22
CA VAL A 47 -7.51 1.25 -2.47
C VAL A 47 -8.26 0.21 -3.32
N ALA A 48 -8.09 -1.07 -3.02
CA ALA A 48 -8.71 -2.17 -3.73
C ALA A 48 -10.21 -2.35 -3.39
N GLY A 49 -11.00 -2.74 -4.39
CA GLY A 49 -12.32 -3.32 -4.18
C GLY A 49 -12.21 -4.80 -3.80
N TRP A 50 -12.93 -5.23 -2.77
CA TRP A 50 -12.94 -6.63 -2.32
C TRP A 50 -14.25 -7.32 -2.71
N GLU A 51 -14.15 -8.49 -3.35
CA GLU A 51 -15.33 -9.32 -3.69
C GLU A 51 -15.84 -10.14 -2.50
N LYS A 52 -14.95 -10.43 -1.54
CA LYS A 52 -15.22 -11.20 -0.33
C LYS A 52 -14.94 -10.35 0.90
N PRO A 53 -15.56 -10.64 2.05
CA PRO A 53 -15.27 -9.91 3.28
C PRO A 53 -13.77 -9.86 3.60
N MET A 54 -13.26 -8.67 3.86
CA MET A 54 -11.89 -8.45 4.29
C MET A 54 -11.73 -8.90 5.75
N ILE A 55 -11.05 -10.03 5.97
CA ILE A 55 -10.78 -10.55 7.31
C ILE A 55 -9.46 -9.98 7.82
N ILE A 56 -9.54 -8.99 8.70
CA ILE A 56 -8.36 -8.29 9.23
C ILE A 56 -7.62 -9.20 10.24
N PRO A 57 -6.32 -9.51 10.03
CA PRO A 57 -5.49 -10.17 11.03
C PRO A 57 -5.27 -9.26 12.24
N GLN A 58 -6.12 -9.43 13.26
CA GLN A 58 -6.16 -8.58 14.46
C GLN A 58 -4.83 -8.53 15.21
N HIS A 59 -4.04 -9.61 15.16
CA HIS A 59 -2.75 -9.68 15.84
C HIS A 59 -1.77 -8.60 15.34
N TYR A 60 -1.70 -8.35 14.03
CA TYR A 60 -0.88 -7.26 13.50
C TYR A 60 -1.44 -5.89 13.88
N ALA A 61 -2.75 -5.68 13.69
CA ALA A 61 -3.40 -4.41 13.97
C ALA A 61 -3.18 -3.97 15.43
N MET A 62 -3.34 -4.92 16.37
CA MET A 62 -3.19 -4.67 17.79
C MET A 62 -1.72 -4.51 18.20
N MET A 63 -0.85 -5.48 17.87
CA MET A 63 0.54 -5.48 18.35
C MET A 63 1.37 -4.33 17.79
N LYS A 64 1.02 -3.86 16.58
CA LYS A 64 1.71 -2.75 15.93
C LYS A 64 0.94 -1.44 16.02
N GLU A 65 -0.21 -1.39 16.70
CA GLU A 65 -1.07 -0.19 16.76
C GLU A 65 -1.31 0.43 15.37
N LEU A 66 -1.72 -0.39 14.39
CA LEU A 66 -1.83 0.05 13.00
C LEU A 66 -3.03 0.98 12.80
N THR A 67 -2.87 1.93 11.89
CA THR A 67 -3.99 2.69 11.31
C THR A 67 -4.44 2.02 10.01
N ILE A 68 -5.74 1.77 9.85
CA ILE A 68 -6.31 1.24 8.60
C ILE A 68 -7.19 2.32 7.99
N LYS A 69 -6.86 2.76 6.77
CA LYS A 69 -7.58 3.77 6.01
C LYS A 69 -8.12 3.16 4.72
N PHE A 70 -9.23 3.70 4.25
CA PHE A 70 -9.85 3.33 2.99
C PHE A 70 -9.93 4.56 2.10
N SER A 71 -9.56 4.39 0.83
CA SER A 71 -9.70 5.41 -0.20
C SER A 71 -10.50 4.79 -1.34
N PHE A 72 -11.64 5.40 -1.67
CA PHE A 72 -12.49 4.92 -2.75
C PHE A 72 -12.88 6.05 -3.67
N ALA A 73 -12.64 5.84 -4.96
CA ALA A 73 -12.87 6.81 -6.02
C ALA A 73 -12.12 8.13 -5.83
N TYR A 74 -12.35 9.05 -6.77
CA TYR A 74 -11.81 10.40 -6.84
C TYR A 74 -12.84 11.27 -7.56
N ASP A 75 -12.76 12.58 -7.38
CA ASP A 75 -13.66 13.52 -8.07
C ASP A 75 -13.04 14.11 -9.35
N SER A 76 -13.79 14.96 -10.05
CA SER A 76 -13.30 15.59 -11.28
C SER A 76 -12.14 16.56 -11.06
N LYS A 77 -12.00 17.13 -9.86
CA LYS A 77 -10.88 18.02 -9.52
C LYS A 77 -9.62 17.21 -9.28
N ASP A 78 -9.73 16.10 -8.57
CA ASP A 78 -8.62 15.16 -8.38
C ASP A 78 -8.08 14.68 -9.73
N PHE A 79 -8.98 14.31 -10.65
CA PHE A 79 -8.59 13.88 -11.99
C PHE A 79 -7.89 14.99 -12.78
N GLN A 80 -8.45 16.21 -12.78
CA GLN A 80 -7.85 17.35 -13.49
C GLN A 80 -6.46 17.69 -12.95
N ALA A 81 -6.27 17.66 -11.63
CA ALA A 81 -4.97 17.94 -11.02
C ALA A 81 -3.89 16.95 -11.48
N VAL A 82 -4.22 15.66 -11.58
CA VAL A 82 -3.27 14.63 -12.07
C VAL A 82 -2.97 14.82 -13.56
N VAL A 83 -3.96 15.22 -14.38
CA VAL A 83 -3.73 15.54 -15.80
C VAL A 83 -2.80 16.74 -15.95
N ASP A 84 -3.00 17.79 -15.16
CA ASP A 84 -2.15 18.98 -15.18
C ASP A 84 -0.70 18.63 -14.78
N ASP A 85 -0.53 17.79 -13.76
CA ASP A 85 0.79 17.30 -13.33
C ASP A 85 1.46 16.40 -14.39
N PHE A 86 0.68 15.61 -15.13
CA PHE A 86 1.17 14.81 -16.25
C PHE A 86 1.65 15.70 -17.41
N ILE A 87 0.88 16.73 -17.78
CA ILE A 87 1.25 17.71 -18.81
C ILE A 87 2.50 18.49 -18.38
N ALA A 88 2.61 18.85 -17.10
CA ALA A 88 3.77 19.53 -16.54
C ALA A 88 5.01 18.63 -16.40
N GLY A 89 4.91 17.33 -16.74
CA GLY A 89 6.01 16.38 -16.66
C GLY A 89 6.42 16.00 -15.24
N LYS A 90 5.57 16.25 -14.23
CA LYS A 90 5.83 15.88 -12.83
C LYS A 90 5.55 14.40 -12.57
N VAL A 91 4.63 13.82 -13.34
CA VAL A 91 4.31 12.39 -13.35
C VAL A 91 4.43 11.91 -14.78
N SER A 92 5.19 10.84 -15.01
CA SER A 92 5.35 10.21 -16.32
C SER A 92 4.85 8.78 -16.29
N TRP A 93 4.56 8.23 -17.46
CA TRP A 93 4.44 6.79 -17.61
C TRP A 93 5.78 6.14 -17.25
N CYS A 94 5.73 5.11 -16.40
CA CYS A 94 6.87 4.22 -16.20
C CYS A 94 7.07 3.41 -17.48
N ARG A 95 8.25 3.53 -18.10
CA ARG A 95 8.66 2.74 -19.26
C ARG A 95 9.47 1.53 -18.80
N GLU A 96 9.47 0.47 -19.61
CA GLU A 96 10.23 -0.76 -19.32
C GLU A 96 11.74 -0.52 -19.18
N ASP A 97 12.21 0.58 -19.76
CA ASP A 97 13.59 1.06 -19.82
C ASP A 97 14.00 1.99 -18.65
N ASP A 98 13.11 2.28 -17.70
CA ASP A 98 13.39 3.16 -16.54
C ASP A 98 13.99 2.42 -15.31
N HIS A 99 14.39 1.15 -15.45
CA HIS A 99 14.92 0.28 -14.39
C HIS A 99 16.41 -0.09 -14.54
#